data_AF-A0A293LJT3-F1
#
_entry.id   AF-A0A293LJT3-F1
#
_cell.length_a   1.000
_cell.length_b   1.000
_cell.length_c   1.000
_cell.angle_alpha   90.00
_cell.angle_beta   90.00
_cell.angle_gamma   90.00
#
_symmetry.space_group_name_H-M   'P 1'
#
loop_
_entity.id
_entity.type
_entity.pdbx_description
1 polymer ?
#
loop_
_entity_poly.entity_id
_entity_poly.type
_entity_poly.pdbx_seq_one_letter_code
_entity_poly.pdbx_strand_id
1 'polypeptide(L)'
;MANELESVRLSDREQSLKSAIHYTVGKISETVAHHEDIRFSREVIAAITEIVWKSLETTARSLESFAKHAKRATISADDVLLCARFSDDLADYLQSTIPTKKSKADAAKRKVHIVVD
;
A
#
# COMPACT_ATOMS: atom_id res chain seq x y z
N MET A 1 -9.84 -4.95 -36.92
CA MET A 1 -9.33 -3.72 -36.26
C MET A 1 -10.34 -3.07 -35.31
N ALA A 2 -11.67 -3.24 -35.50
CA ALA A 2 -12.65 -2.75 -34.51
C ALA A 2 -12.67 -3.56 -33.19
N ASN A 3 -12.21 -4.82 -33.22
CA ASN A 3 -12.28 -5.75 -32.08
C ASN A 3 -11.11 -5.64 -31.08
N GLU A 4 -10.08 -4.83 -31.36
CA GLU A 4 -8.95 -4.61 -30.43
C GLU A 4 -9.15 -3.39 -29.52
N LEU A 5 -10.10 -2.51 -29.84
CA LEU A 5 -10.39 -1.32 -29.04
C LEU A 5 -11.37 -1.60 -27.89
N GLU A 6 -12.13 -2.69 -27.96
CA GLU A 6 -13.03 -3.12 -26.89
C GLU A 6 -12.30 -3.73 -25.68
N SER A 7 -11.06 -4.22 -25.85
CA SER A 7 -10.26 -4.80 -24.75
C SER A 7 -9.61 -3.75 -23.83
N VAL A 8 -9.76 -2.46 -24.13
CA VAL A 8 -9.07 -1.35 -23.42
C VAL A 8 -10.01 -0.53 -22.53
N ARG A 9 -11.34 -0.69 -22.67
CA ARG A 9 -12.28 0.04 -21.83
C ARG A 9 -12.43 -0.63 -20.48
N LEU A 10 -12.07 0.10 -19.42
CA LEU A 10 -12.36 -0.28 -18.06
C LEU A 10 -13.88 -0.41 -17.89
N SER A 11 -14.31 -1.43 -17.14
CA SER A 11 -15.68 -1.51 -16.65
C SER A 11 -16.03 -0.27 -15.82
N ASP A 12 -17.32 0.04 -15.68
CA ASP A 12 -17.78 1.17 -14.85
C ASP A 12 -17.24 1.10 -13.42
N ARG A 13 -17.11 -0.12 -12.88
CA ARG A 13 -16.51 -0.36 -11.57
C ARG A 13 -15.02 -0.01 -11.54
N GLU A 14 -14.26 -0.47 -12.51
CA GLU A 14 -12.83 -0.16 -12.60
C GLU A 14 -12.59 1.33 -12.83
N GLN A 15 -13.42 1.98 -13.64
CA GLN A 15 -13.36 3.42 -13.85
C GLN A 15 -13.64 4.20 -12.55
N SER A 16 -14.61 3.74 -11.75
CA SER A 16 -14.89 4.31 -10.42
C SER A 16 -13.71 4.14 -9.47
N LEU A 17 -13.14 2.94 -9.38
CA LEU A 17 -11.95 2.66 -8.55
C LEU A 17 -10.75 3.50 -8.97
N LYS A 18 -10.50 3.62 -10.28
CA LYS A 18 -9.41 4.43 -10.82
C LYS A 18 -9.61 5.91 -10.55
N SER A 19 -10.85 6.39 -10.57
CA SER A 19 -11.17 7.78 -10.21
C SER A 19 -10.92 8.06 -8.72
N ALA A 20 -11.22 7.10 -7.84
CA ALA A 20 -10.89 7.20 -6.41
C ALA A 20 -9.37 7.22 -6.16
N ILE A 21 -8.61 6.42 -6.93
CA ILE A 21 -7.14 6.45 -6.92
C ILE A 21 -6.64 7.82 -7.41
N HIS A 22 -7.18 8.32 -8.52
CA HIS A 22 -6.80 9.63 -9.07
C HIS A 22 -6.99 10.77 -8.04
N TYR A 23 -8.13 10.77 -7.34
CA TYR A 23 -8.41 11.72 -6.27
C TYR A 23 -7.36 11.62 -5.15
N THR A 24 -7.07 10.40 -4.68
CA THR A 24 -6.11 10.17 -3.59
C THR A 24 -4.69 10.56 -3.99
N VAL A 25 -4.27 10.21 -5.22
CA VAL A 25 -2.98 10.62 -5.80
C VAL A 25 -2.90 12.14 -5.89
N GLY A 26 -3.98 12.83 -6.27
CA GLY A 26 -4.07 14.29 -6.24
C GLY A 26 -3.81 14.85 -4.84
N LYS A 27 -4.44 14.29 -3.80
CA LYS A 27 -4.25 14.72 -2.40
C LYS A 27 -2.85 14.49 -1.86
N ILE A 28 -2.25 13.36 -2.17
CA ILE A 28 -0.86 13.09 -1.80
C ILE A 28 0.07 14.05 -2.55
N SER A 29 -0.15 14.24 -3.86
CA SER A 29 0.62 15.18 -4.69
C SER A 29 0.52 16.62 -4.19
N GLU A 30 -0.66 17.08 -3.75
CA GLU A 30 -0.86 18.39 -3.12
C GLU A 30 0.01 18.56 -1.86
N THR A 31 0.05 17.53 -1.02
CA THR A 31 0.85 17.53 0.22
C THR A 31 2.35 17.59 -0.08
N VAL A 32 2.81 16.78 -1.03
CA VAL A 32 4.22 16.76 -1.48
C VAL A 32 4.59 18.09 -2.15
N ALA A 33 3.76 18.61 -3.03
CA ALA A 33 3.97 19.88 -3.72
C ALA A 33 4.16 21.04 -2.74
N HIS A 34 3.35 21.07 -1.67
CA HIS A 34 3.48 22.08 -0.62
C HIS A 34 4.79 21.93 0.18
N HIS A 35 5.20 20.70 0.51
CA HIS A 35 6.43 20.46 1.29
C HIS A 35 7.70 20.81 0.49
N GLU A 36 7.72 20.48 -0.80
CA GLU A 36 8.88 20.68 -1.68
C GLU A 36 8.88 22.03 -2.41
N ASP A 37 7.85 22.88 -2.20
CA ASP A 37 7.62 24.14 -2.92
C ASP A 37 7.65 23.99 -4.46
N ILE A 38 7.00 22.94 -4.96
CA ILE A 38 6.87 22.63 -6.39
C ILE A 38 5.40 22.60 -6.82
N ARG A 39 5.15 22.46 -8.13
CA ARG A 39 3.81 22.22 -8.66
C ARG A 39 3.80 21.02 -9.61
N PHE A 40 2.78 20.17 -9.46
CA PHE A 40 2.50 19.08 -10.40
C PHE A 40 1.45 19.53 -11.41
N SER A 41 1.67 19.22 -12.69
CA SER A 41 0.64 19.43 -13.72
C SER A 41 -0.43 18.35 -13.63
N ARG A 42 -1.60 18.60 -14.25
CA ARG A 42 -2.70 17.61 -14.28
C ARG A 42 -2.29 16.33 -15.00
N GLU A 43 -1.47 16.46 -16.05
CA GLU A 43 -0.94 15.36 -16.84
C GLU A 43 0.01 14.50 -16.01
N VAL A 44 0.84 15.11 -15.14
CA VAL A 44 1.70 14.37 -14.22
C VAL A 44 0.88 13.59 -13.19
N ILE A 45 -0.14 14.20 -12.59
CA ILE A 45 -1.04 13.52 -11.63
C ILE A 45 -1.77 12.35 -12.32
N ALA A 46 -2.23 12.54 -13.56
CA ALA A 46 -2.84 11.47 -14.35
C ALA A 46 -1.83 10.35 -14.65
N ALA A 47 -0.59 10.67 -15.02
CA ALA A 47 0.45 9.68 -15.25
C ALA A 47 0.79 8.88 -13.99
N ILE A 48 0.91 9.54 -12.82
CA ILE A 48 1.12 8.85 -11.53
C ILE A 48 -0.07 7.92 -11.23
N THR A 49 -1.29 8.36 -11.51
CA THR A 49 -2.49 7.53 -11.35
C THR A 49 -2.41 6.25 -12.19
N GLU A 50 -1.99 6.34 -13.44
CA GLU A 50 -1.80 5.17 -14.31
C GLU A 50 -0.70 4.23 -13.79
N ILE A 51 0.40 4.79 -13.28
CA ILE A 51 1.49 4.01 -12.69
C ILE A 51 0.98 3.24 -11.46
N VAL A 52 0.26 3.90 -10.55
CA VAL A 52 -0.32 3.28 -9.36
C VAL A 52 -1.33 2.20 -9.76
N TRP A 53 -2.22 2.47 -10.71
CA TRP A 53 -3.20 1.49 -11.21
C TRP A 53 -2.54 0.20 -11.70
N LYS A 54 -1.50 0.30 -12.52
CA LYS A 54 -0.73 -0.86 -13.01
C LYS A 54 0.08 -1.56 -11.90
N SER A 55 0.63 -0.78 -10.97
CA SER A 55 1.41 -1.32 -9.85
C SER A 55 0.54 -2.14 -8.89
N LEU A 56 -0.72 -1.75 -8.68
CA LEU A 56 -1.67 -2.49 -7.88
C LEU A 56 -1.93 -3.89 -8.44
N GLU A 57 -2.04 -4.03 -9.76
CA GLU A 57 -2.24 -5.34 -10.40
C GLU A 57 -1.06 -6.28 -10.11
N THR A 58 0.17 -5.78 -10.29
CA THR A 58 1.39 -6.55 -10.05
C THR A 58 1.57 -6.89 -8.57
N THR A 59 1.23 -5.94 -7.69
CA THR A 59 1.29 -6.12 -6.23
C THR A 59 0.27 -7.15 -5.76
N ALA A 60 -0.98 -7.10 -6.23
CA ALA A 60 -2.02 -8.05 -5.88
C ALA A 60 -1.64 -9.49 -6.29
N ARG A 61 -1.13 -9.68 -7.52
CA ARG A 61 -0.64 -11.00 -7.98
C ARG A 61 0.53 -11.52 -7.15
N SER A 62 1.43 -10.63 -6.73
CA SER A 62 2.56 -10.99 -5.87
C SER A 62 2.08 -11.43 -4.48
N LEU A 63 1.19 -10.67 -3.86
CA LEU A 63 0.61 -11.00 -2.55
C LEU A 63 -0.10 -12.36 -2.57
N GLU A 64 -0.92 -12.62 -3.58
CA GLU A 64 -1.58 -13.92 -3.76
C GLU A 64 -0.57 -15.06 -3.90
N SER A 65 0.46 -14.85 -4.73
CA SER A 65 1.52 -15.85 -4.96
C SER A 65 2.31 -16.16 -3.69
N PHE A 66 2.61 -15.16 -2.87
CA PHE A 66 3.32 -15.35 -1.59
C PHE A 66 2.48 -16.10 -0.56
N ALA A 67 1.20 -15.74 -0.41
CA ALA A 67 0.30 -16.48 0.46
C ALA A 67 0.19 -17.95 0.01
N LYS A 68 0.03 -18.20 -1.30
CA LYS A 68 -0.05 -19.55 -1.88
C LYS A 68 1.25 -20.34 -1.69
N HIS A 69 2.42 -19.70 -1.84
CA HIS A 69 3.72 -20.31 -1.60
C HIS A 69 3.84 -20.83 -0.16
N ALA A 70 3.29 -20.09 0.80
CA ALA A 70 3.21 -20.49 2.21
C ALA A 70 2.01 -21.42 2.52
N LYS A 71 1.33 -21.97 1.50
CA LYS A 71 0.15 -22.84 1.63
C LYS A 71 -1.03 -22.19 2.37
N ARG A 72 -1.15 -20.86 2.30
CA ARG A 72 -2.25 -20.08 2.87
C ARG A 72 -3.18 -19.58 1.76
N ALA A 73 -4.47 -19.46 2.09
CA ALA A 73 -5.47 -18.81 1.24
C ALA A 73 -5.76 -17.34 1.66
N THR A 74 -5.21 -16.93 2.80
CA THR A 74 -5.36 -15.58 3.36
C THR A 74 -4.01 -14.89 3.40
N ILE A 75 -3.95 -13.68 2.82
CA ILE A 75 -2.78 -12.80 2.82
C ILE A 75 -2.50 -12.33 4.25
N SER A 76 -1.24 -12.39 4.69
CA SER A 76 -0.75 -11.92 5.98
C SER A 76 0.22 -10.73 5.84
N ALA A 77 0.65 -10.16 6.97
CA ALA A 77 1.65 -9.10 6.98
C ALA A 77 3.00 -9.55 6.37
N ASP A 78 3.37 -10.82 6.53
CA ASP A 78 4.61 -11.37 5.97
C ASP A 78 4.63 -11.30 4.43
N ASP A 79 3.47 -11.48 3.78
CA ASP A 79 3.35 -11.37 2.32
C ASP A 79 3.56 -9.92 1.86
N VAL A 80 3.07 -8.95 2.65
CA VAL A 80 3.26 -7.52 2.39
C VAL A 80 4.72 -7.11 2.57
N LEU A 81 5.38 -7.60 3.62
CA LEU A 81 6.82 -7.37 3.82
C LEU A 81 7.65 -7.96 2.68
N LEU A 82 7.27 -9.14 2.17
CA LEU A 82 7.97 -9.76 1.05
C LEU A 82 7.82 -8.99 -0.28
N CYS A 83 6.75 -8.21 -0.45
CA CYS A 83 6.62 -7.26 -1.55
C CYS A 83 7.68 -6.14 -1.49
N ALA A 84 8.11 -5.74 -0.29
CA ALA A 84 9.09 -4.67 -0.08
C ALA A 84 10.56 -5.12 -0.10
N ARG A 85 10.83 -6.41 -0.35
CA ARG A 85 12.16 -7.05 -0.25
C ARG A 85 13.31 -6.42 -1.06
N PHE A 86 13.02 -5.50 -1.98
CA PHE A 86 14.03 -4.84 -2.82
C PHE A 86 14.54 -3.53 -2.22
N SER A 87 13.91 -3.04 -1.15
CA SER A 87 14.31 -1.83 -0.45
C SER A 87 14.25 -2.10 1.04
N ASP A 88 15.43 -2.20 1.66
CA ASP A 88 15.56 -2.43 3.10
C ASP A 88 14.86 -1.33 3.89
N ASP A 89 15.04 -0.05 3.49
CA ASP A 89 14.35 1.10 4.10
C ASP A 89 12.82 0.96 4.08
N LEU A 90 12.25 0.51 2.94
CA LEU A 90 10.81 0.31 2.83
C LEU A 90 10.35 -0.88 3.67
N ALA A 91 11.11 -1.97 3.69
CA ALA A 91 10.81 -3.14 4.51
C ALA A 91 10.81 -2.78 6.00
N ASP A 92 11.81 -2.05 6.47
CA ASP A 92 11.93 -1.57 7.85
C ASP A 92 10.79 -0.62 8.22
N TYR A 93 10.47 0.33 7.34
CA TYR A 93 9.34 1.22 7.54
C TYR A 93 8.04 0.44 7.68
N LEU A 94 7.73 -0.47 6.75
CA LEU A 94 6.50 -1.27 6.82
C LEU A 94 6.47 -2.18 8.05
N GLN A 95 7.60 -2.77 8.44
CA GLN A 95 7.72 -3.58 9.65
C GLN A 95 7.38 -2.77 10.90
N SER A 96 7.78 -1.50 10.97
CA SER A 96 7.46 -0.59 12.08
C SER A 96 5.96 -0.25 12.18
N THR A 97 5.21 -0.33 11.07
CA THR A 97 3.77 -0.07 11.05
C THR A 97 2.93 -1.25 11.56
N ILE A 98 3.51 -2.45 11.64
CA ILE A 98 2.80 -3.64 12.11
C ILE A 98 2.53 -3.49 13.62
N PRO A 99 1.26 -3.56 14.08
CA PRO A 99 0.95 -3.44 15.50
C PRO A 99 1.66 -4.53 16.30
N THR A 100 2.69 -4.16 17.07
CA THR A 100 3.32 -5.10 18.00
C THR A 100 2.27 -5.48 19.05
N LYS A 101 1.90 -6.76 19.12
CA LYS A 101 1.20 -7.28 20.30
C LYS A 101 2.10 -6.98 21.50
N LYS A 102 1.76 -5.98 22.31
CA LYS A 102 2.50 -5.70 23.56
C LYS A 102 2.62 -7.01 24.33
N SER A 103 3.85 -7.42 24.57
CA SER A 103 4.12 -8.65 25.32
C SER A 103 3.49 -8.49 26.71
N LYS A 104 2.90 -9.56 27.26
CA LYS A 104 2.35 -9.54 28.64
C LYS A 104 3.44 -9.18 29.70
N ALA A 105 4.72 -9.23 29.34
CA ALA A 105 5.84 -8.85 30.20
C ALA A 105 5.90 -7.33 30.47
N ASP A 106 5.53 -6.48 29.51
CA ASP A 106 5.54 -5.02 29.70
C ASP A 106 4.35 -4.53 30.55
N ALA A 107 3.23 -5.25 30.50
CA ALA A 107 2.08 -5.01 31.39
C ALA A 107 2.36 -5.44 32.84
N ALA A 108 3.14 -6.51 33.04
CA ALA A 108 3.55 -6.97 34.36
C ALA A 108 4.51 -5.98 35.04
N LYS A 109 5.47 -5.41 34.31
CA LYS A 109 6.41 -4.40 34.87
C LYS A 109 5.71 -3.13 35.37
N ARG A 110 4.65 -2.67 34.69
CA ARG A 110 3.83 -1.51 35.15
C ARG A 110 2.98 -1.83 36.38
N LYS A 111 2.45 -3.05 36.51
CA LYS A 111 1.73 -3.46 37.72
C LYS A 111 2.64 -3.61 38.93
N VAL A 112 3.87 -4.11 38.75
CA VAL A 112 4.84 -4.20 39.85
C VAL A 112 5.19 -2.80 40.37
N HIS A 113 5.46 -1.83 39.50
CA HIS A 113 5.81 -0.46 39.93
C HIS A 113 4.69 0.24 40.72
N ILE A 114 3.42 -0.01 40.40
CA ILE A 114 2.28 0.61 41.11
C ILE A 114 2.01 -0.05 42.49
N VAL A 115 2.54 -1.25 42.75
CA VAL A 115 2.29 -2.00 43.99
C VAL A 115 3.45 -1.87 44.99
N VAL A 116 4.50 -1.08 44.68
CA VAL A 116 5.63 -0.82 45.60
C VAL A 116 5.56 0.55 46.30
N ASP A 117 4.44 1.27 46.18
CA ASP A 117 4.14 2.49 46.94
C ASP A 117 3.01 2.27 47.95
#